data_AF-M2XJY5-F1
#
_entry.id   AF-M2XJY5-F1
#
_cell.length_a   1.000
_cell.length_b   1.000
_cell.length_c   1.000
_cell.angle_alpha   90.00
_cell.angle_beta   90.00
_cell.angle_gamma   90.00
#
_symmetry.space_group_name_H-M   'P 1'
#
loop_
_entity.id
_entity.type
_entity.pdbx_description
1 polymer ?
#
loop_
_entity_poly.entity_id
_entity_poly.type
_entity_poly.pdbx_seq_one_letter_code
_entity_poly.pdbx_strand_id
1 'polypeptide(L)'
;MHAEQEVALANVVEFVKIQLQRIPDELNLLPSAVPLPQMRIKALLDAYCVRITAAYESRVGQMNKKLSNIKLDASKDVCSAYFTSSMRPMYECAKLESGNGCTNRMRNLLEHKLTKQPSRSQLSVDSENPFDAVREGLDVDLTATATWVAHKVKSDIKSILREMESSFDGFLQKQAESHDERNARRALGPFLAGAMRQVEAITAELEQIKGGERM
;
A
#
# COMPACT_ATOMS: atom_id res chain seq x y z
N MET A 1 3.48 -3.68 -12.64
CA MET A 1 2.89 -2.81 -11.60
C MET A 1 2.67 -3.48 -10.23
N HIS A 2 1.74 -4.42 -10.02
CA HIS A 2 1.48 -4.97 -8.66
C HIS A 2 2.65 -5.78 -8.06
N ALA A 3 3.25 -6.67 -8.86
CA ALA A 3 4.39 -7.46 -8.41
C ALA A 3 5.59 -6.56 -8.05
N GLU A 4 5.79 -5.46 -8.77
CA GLU A 4 6.88 -4.51 -8.50
C GLU A 4 6.65 -3.74 -7.19
N GLN A 5 5.42 -3.34 -6.89
CA GLN A 5 5.11 -2.67 -5.62
C GLN A 5 5.21 -3.59 -4.42
N GLU A 6 4.78 -4.84 -4.54
CA GLU A 6 4.95 -5.85 -3.50
C GLU A 6 6.42 -6.16 -3.25
N VAL A 7 7.21 -6.34 -4.32
CA VAL A 7 8.67 -6.52 -4.24
C VAL A 7 9.34 -5.31 -3.61
N ALA A 8 8.94 -4.09 -3.97
CA ALA A 8 9.51 -2.88 -3.39
C ALA A 8 9.19 -2.77 -1.88
N LEU A 9 7.97 -3.09 -1.45
CA LEU A 9 7.61 -3.11 -0.03
C LEU A 9 8.35 -4.20 0.74
N ALA A 10 8.49 -5.40 0.16
CA ALA A 10 9.27 -6.48 0.74
C ALA A 10 10.75 -6.08 0.92
N ASN A 11 11.35 -5.41 -0.06
CA ASN A 11 12.71 -4.90 0.01
C ASN A 11 12.89 -3.88 1.13
N VAL A 12 11.92 -2.98 1.34
CA VAL A 12 11.95 -2.02 2.45
C VAL A 12 11.92 -2.74 3.79
N VAL A 13 11.01 -3.70 3.95
CA VAL A 13 10.90 -4.49 5.18
C VAL A 13 12.20 -5.23 5.48
N GLU A 14 12.79 -5.87 4.46
CA GLU A 14 14.04 -6.61 4.62
C GLU A 14 15.21 -5.67 4.94
N PHE A 15 15.28 -4.53 4.28
CA PHE A 15 16.29 -3.52 4.58
C PHE A 15 16.22 -3.04 6.03
N VAL A 16 15.02 -2.72 6.53
CA VAL A 16 14.83 -2.30 7.94
C VAL A 16 15.29 -3.39 8.90
N LYS A 17 14.92 -4.65 8.65
CA LYS A 17 15.37 -5.78 9.47
C LYS A 17 16.89 -5.90 9.48
N ILE A 18 17.55 -5.79 8.32
CA ILE A 18 19.01 -5.83 8.22
C ILE A 18 19.64 -4.70 9.04
N GLN A 19 19.12 -3.47 8.96
CA GLN A 19 19.65 -2.35 9.76
C GLN A 19 19.48 -2.60 11.26
N LEU A 20 18.32 -3.11 11.70
CA LEU A 20 18.08 -3.43 13.10
C LEU A 20 19.00 -4.55 13.61
N GLN A 21 19.24 -5.57 12.79
CA GLN A 21 20.07 -6.72 13.13
C GLN A 21 21.57 -6.39 13.20
N ARG A 22 22.02 -5.29 12.59
CA ARG A 22 23.41 -4.81 12.68
C ARG A 22 23.72 -4.12 14.02
N ILE A 23 22.71 -3.61 14.71
CA ILE A 23 22.88 -2.82 15.95
C ILE A 23 23.70 -3.59 17.01
N PRO A 24 23.44 -4.88 17.32
CA PRO A 24 24.24 -5.60 18.30
C PRO A 24 25.71 -5.74 17.91
N ASP A 25 25.99 -5.99 16.63
CA ASP A 25 27.36 -6.14 16.12
C ASP A 25 28.11 -4.81 16.17
N GLU A 26 27.46 -3.71 15.78
CA GLU A 26 28.02 -2.36 15.87
C GLU A 26 28.24 -1.93 17.34
N LEU A 27 27.35 -2.32 18.24
CA LEU A 27 27.54 -2.10 19.67
C LEU A 27 28.75 -2.86 20.19
N ASN A 28 28.98 -4.10 19.76
CA ASN A 28 30.14 -4.89 20.18
C ASN A 28 31.49 -4.25 19.76
N LEU A 29 31.49 -3.40 18.72
CA LEU A 29 32.68 -2.67 18.28
C LEU A 29 33.00 -1.46 19.17
N LEU A 30 32.08 -1.02 20.02
CA LEU A 30 32.26 0.13 20.89
C LEU A 30 32.76 -0.32 22.28
N PRO A 31 33.98 0.09 22.70
CA PRO A 31 34.49 -0.24 24.04
C PRO A 31 33.57 0.25 25.17
N SER A 32 32.82 1.32 24.94
CA SER A 32 31.85 1.88 25.87
C SER A 32 30.56 1.06 26.01
N ALA A 33 30.29 0.11 25.11
CA ALA A 33 29.08 -0.71 25.10
C ALA A 33 29.24 -2.07 25.80
N VAL A 34 30.44 -2.37 26.31
CA VAL A 34 30.74 -3.54 27.16
C VAL A 34 29.77 -3.72 28.36
N PRO A 35 29.31 -2.66 29.07
CA PRO A 35 28.38 -2.83 30.17
C PRO A 35 26.93 -3.09 29.73
N LEU A 36 26.59 -2.94 28.44
CA LEU A 36 25.22 -3.13 27.99
C LEU A 36 24.84 -4.63 27.96
N PRO A 37 23.59 -4.98 28.32
CA PRO A 37 23.11 -6.35 28.26
C PRO A 37 22.80 -6.77 26.81
N GLN A 38 23.84 -7.03 26.03
CA GLN A 38 23.79 -7.31 24.58
C GLN A 38 22.78 -8.41 24.21
N MET A 39 22.70 -9.50 24.98
CA MET A 39 21.72 -10.57 24.74
C MET A 39 20.28 -10.08 24.82
N ARG A 40 19.98 -9.16 25.75
CA ARG A 40 18.62 -8.60 25.90
C ARG A 40 18.30 -7.62 24.78
N ILE A 41 19.27 -6.80 24.38
CA ILE A 41 19.14 -5.87 23.24
C ILE A 41 18.88 -6.66 21.96
N LYS A 42 19.66 -7.72 21.70
CA LYS A 42 19.45 -8.60 20.54
C LYS A 42 18.07 -9.25 20.55
N ALA A 43 17.65 -9.84 21.67
CA ALA A 43 16.33 -10.46 21.78
C ALA A 43 15.18 -9.45 21.57
N LEU A 44 15.35 -8.21 22.05
CA LEU A 44 14.37 -7.13 21.83
C LEU A 44 14.29 -6.75 20.34
N LEU A 45 15.43 -6.57 19.67
CA LEU A 45 15.49 -6.25 18.23
C LEU A 45 14.90 -7.37 17.37
N ASP A 46 15.19 -8.63 17.70
CA ASP A 46 14.61 -9.79 17.02
C ASP A 46 13.08 -9.81 17.16
N ALA A 47 12.56 -9.53 18.36
CA ALA A 47 11.12 -9.41 18.59
C ALA A 47 10.49 -8.30 17.74
N TYR A 48 11.15 -7.15 17.61
CA TYR A 48 10.69 -6.07 16.73
C TYR A 48 10.75 -6.43 15.24
N CYS A 49 11.78 -7.16 14.78
CA CYS A 49 11.85 -7.66 13.41
C CYS A 49 10.70 -8.63 13.08
N VAL A 50 10.35 -9.51 14.03
CA VAL A 50 9.17 -10.40 13.90
C VAL A 50 7.89 -9.58 13.79
N ARG A 51 7.72 -8.55 14.63
CA ARG A 51 6.54 -7.66 14.59
C ARG A 51 6.42 -6.92 13.26
N ILE A 52 7.53 -6.42 12.72
CA ILE A 52 7.57 -5.75 11.41
C ILE A 52 7.14 -6.72 10.30
N THR A 53 7.67 -7.95 10.32
CA THR A 53 7.33 -8.99 9.34
C THR A 53 5.84 -9.36 9.41
N ALA A 54 5.33 -9.60 10.62
CA ALA A 54 3.91 -9.92 10.82
C ALA A 54 2.98 -8.77 10.38
N ALA A 55 3.36 -7.51 10.64
CA ALA A 55 2.61 -6.35 10.18
C ALA A 55 2.55 -6.30 8.65
N TYR A 56 3.69 -6.48 7.98
CA TYR A 56 3.77 -6.56 6.52
C TYR A 56 2.88 -7.67 5.95
N GLU A 57 3.02 -8.90 6.42
CA GLU A 57 2.23 -10.05 5.97
C GLU A 57 0.72 -9.84 6.17
N SER A 58 0.32 -9.26 7.30
CA SER A 58 -1.07 -8.91 7.57
C SER A 58 -1.62 -7.90 6.55
N ARG A 59 -0.82 -6.91 6.16
CA ARG A 59 -1.23 -5.90 5.16
C ARG A 59 -1.28 -6.47 3.75
N VAL A 60 -0.33 -7.31 3.36
CA VAL A 60 -0.35 -8.04 2.08
C VAL A 60 -1.57 -8.97 2.01
N GLY A 61 -1.90 -9.69 3.08
CA GLY A 61 -3.12 -10.51 3.14
C GLY A 61 -4.40 -9.70 2.94
N GLN A 62 -4.49 -8.51 3.54
CA GLN A 62 -5.61 -7.59 3.33
C GLN A 62 -5.67 -7.05 1.90
N MET A 63 -4.52 -6.74 1.29
CA MET A 63 -4.43 -6.34 -0.11
C MET A 63 -4.95 -7.46 -1.02
N ASN A 64 -4.48 -8.70 -0.85
CA ASN A 64 -4.90 -9.85 -1.66
C ASN A 64 -6.40 -10.08 -1.58
N LYS A 65 -7.00 -9.89 -0.40
CA LYS A 65 -8.46 -9.96 -0.23
C LYS A 65 -9.18 -8.86 -1.03
N LYS A 66 -8.68 -7.62 -0.99
CA LYS A 66 -9.25 -6.51 -1.78
C LYS A 66 -9.14 -6.76 -3.29
N LEU A 67 -7.97 -7.22 -3.76
CA LEU A 67 -7.76 -7.57 -5.16
C LEU A 67 -8.68 -8.71 -5.61
N SER A 68 -8.92 -9.70 -4.74
CA SER A 68 -9.89 -10.76 -5.01
C SER A 68 -11.31 -10.20 -5.19
N ASN A 69 -11.73 -9.25 -4.35
CA ASN A 69 -13.03 -8.60 -4.50
C ASN A 69 -13.13 -7.80 -5.81
N ILE A 70 -12.13 -6.99 -6.14
CA ILE A 70 -12.07 -6.24 -7.41
C ILE A 70 -12.21 -7.19 -8.60
N LYS A 71 -11.49 -8.32 -8.58
CA LYS A 71 -11.59 -9.36 -9.62
C LYS A 71 -13.00 -9.94 -9.72
N LEU A 72 -13.68 -10.18 -8.59
CA LEU A 72 -15.05 -10.66 -8.59
C LEU A 72 -16.00 -9.60 -9.16
N ASP A 73 -15.85 -8.34 -8.78
CA ASP A 73 -16.68 -7.23 -9.27
C ASP A 73 -16.43 -6.93 -10.76
N ALA A 74 -15.25 -7.26 -11.27
CA ALA A 74 -14.91 -7.17 -12.70
C ALA A 74 -15.52 -8.29 -13.55
N SER A 75 -15.81 -9.45 -12.95
CA SER A 75 -16.18 -10.67 -13.70
C SER A 75 -17.61 -11.14 -13.46
N LYS A 76 -18.26 -10.68 -12.38
CA LYS A 76 -19.64 -11.04 -12.07
C LYS A 76 -20.62 -10.18 -12.85
N ASP A 77 -21.71 -10.80 -13.26
CA ASP A 77 -22.88 -10.09 -13.77
C ASP A 77 -23.83 -9.78 -12.61
N VAL A 78 -23.51 -8.73 -11.86
CA VAL A 78 -24.35 -8.19 -10.78
C VAL A 78 -24.52 -6.70 -10.95
N CYS A 79 -25.60 -6.11 -10.43
CA CYS A 79 -25.91 -4.69 -10.64
C CYS A 79 -24.80 -3.71 -10.20
N SER A 80 -23.96 -4.11 -9.24
CA SER A 80 -22.82 -3.33 -8.74
C SER A 80 -21.51 -3.56 -9.50
N ALA A 81 -21.45 -4.55 -10.38
CA ALA A 81 -20.25 -4.86 -11.16
C ALA A 81 -19.91 -3.72 -12.12
N TYR A 82 -18.63 -3.54 -12.44
CA TYR A 82 -18.15 -2.40 -13.24
C TYR A 82 -18.90 -2.26 -14.57
N PHE A 83 -19.04 -3.36 -15.30
CA PHE A 83 -19.70 -3.36 -16.62
C PHE A 83 -21.20 -3.11 -16.51
N THR A 84 -21.88 -3.81 -15.59
CA THR A 84 -23.33 -3.65 -15.42
C THR A 84 -23.69 -2.25 -14.90
N SER A 85 -22.84 -1.67 -14.04
CA SER A 85 -22.97 -0.29 -13.56
C SER A 85 -22.79 0.70 -14.72
N SER A 86 -21.78 0.54 -15.57
CA SER A 86 -21.52 1.43 -16.70
C SER A 86 -22.56 1.33 -17.82
N MET A 87 -23.23 0.17 -17.93
CA MET A 87 -24.34 -0.07 -18.85
C MET A 87 -25.70 0.42 -18.33
N ARG A 88 -25.83 0.71 -17.03
CA ARG A 88 -27.10 1.11 -16.41
C ARG A 88 -27.80 2.29 -17.10
N PRO A 89 -27.11 3.40 -17.45
CA PRO A 89 -27.78 4.51 -18.14
C PRO A 89 -28.40 4.11 -19.48
N MET A 90 -27.77 3.18 -20.19
CA MET A 90 -28.31 2.65 -21.46
C MET A 90 -29.58 1.84 -21.21
N TYR A 91 -29.57 0.96 -20.20
CA TYR A 91 -30.77 0.19 -19.83
C TYR A 91 -31.94 1.09 -19.39
N GLU A 92 -31.66 2.17 -18.66
CA GLU A 92 -32.66 3.16 -18.25
C GLU A 92 -33.28 3.88 -19.46
N CYS A 93 -32.45 4.27 -20.44
CA CYS A 93 -32.94 4.87 -21.69
C CYS A 93 -33.75 3.86 -22.52
N ALA A 94 -33.25 2.63 -22.65
CA ALA A 94 -33.93 1.56 -23.38
C ALA A 94 -35.31 1.24 -22.77
N LYS A 95 -35.45 1.28 -21.45
CA LYS A 95 -36.72 1.05 -20.75
C LYS A 95 -37.81 2.06 -21.12
N LEU A 96 -37.43 3.27 -21.55
CA LEU A 96 -38.36 4.32 -21.96
C LEU A 96 -38.81 4.20 -23.42
N GLU A 97 -38.16 3.35 -24.22
CA GLU A 97 -38.51 3.15 -25.63
C GLU A 97 -39.82 2.38 -25.80
N SER A 98 -40.70 2.88 -26.66
CA SER A 98 -42.00 2.25 -26.95
C SER A 98 -42.48 2.52 -28.39
N GLY A 99 -43.51 1.80 -28.84
CA GLY A 99 -44.11 1.96 -30.17
C GLY A 99 -43.34 1.28 -31.31
N ASN A 100 -43.78 1.53 -32.55
CA ASN A 100 -43.22 0.87 -33.74
C ASN A 100 -41.72 1.15 -33.90
N GLY A 101 -40.96 0.10 -34.18
CA GLY A 101 -39.51 0.18 -34.38
C GLY A 101 -38.67 0.30 -33.09
N CYS A 102 -39.27 0.14 -31.90
CA CYS A 102 -38.56 0.20 -30.62
C CYS A 102 -37.34 -0.74 -30.57
N THR A 103 -37.46 -1.98 -31.03
CA THR A 103 -36.35 -2.95 -31.07
C THR A 103 -35.14 -2.43 -31.84
N ASN A 104 -35.35 -1.77 -32.98
CA ASN A 104 -34.26 -1.23 -33.78
C ASN A 104 -33.62 -0.02 -33.09
N ARG A 105 -34.42 0.84 -32.44
CA ARG A 105 -33.88 1.97 -31.67
C ARG A 105 -33.07 1.50 -30.45
N MET A 106 -33.54 0.48 -29.73
CA MET A 106 -32.80 -0.13 -28.62
C MET A 106 -31.51 -0.80 -29.09
N ARG A 107 -31.53 -1.50 -30.24
CA ARG A 107 -30.31 -2.06 -30.84
C ARG A 107 -29.30 -0.98 -31.19
N ASN A 108 -29.75 0.11 -31.83
CA ASN A 108 -28.88 1.24 -32.17
C ASN A 108 -28.30 1.91 -30.92
N LEU A 109 -29.09 2.04 -29.86
CA LEU A 109 -28.65 2.57 -28.57
C LEU A 109 -27.55 1.69 -27.96
N LEU A 110 -27.73 0.37 -27.99
CA LEU A 110 -26.73 -0.60 -27.54
C LEU A 110 -25.44 -0.54 -28.36
N GLU A 111 -25.55 -0.57 -29.69
CA GLU A 111 -24.39 -0.47 -30.59
C GLU A 111 -23.62 0.83 -30.37
N HIS A 112 -24.33 1.95 -30.25
CA HIS A 112 -23.74 3.25 -29.95
C HIS A 112 -22.95 3.23 -28.63
N LYS A 113 -23.57 2.71 -27.56
CA LYS A 113 -22.94 2.60 -26.23
C LYS A 113 -21.67 1.76 -26.24
N LEU A 114 -21.67 0.65 -26.97
CA LEU A 114 -20.54 -0.30 -27.02
C LEU A 114 -19.41 0.17 -27.95
N THR A 115 -19.72 0.91 -29.02
CA THR A 115 -18.75 1.22 -30.10
C THR A 115 -18.27 2.67 -30.12
N LYS A 116 -18.85 3.57 -29.31
CA LYS A 116 -18.53 5.02 -29.32
C LYS A 116 -18.73 5.69 -30.69
N GLN A 117 -19.43 5.07 -31.65
CA GLN A 117 -19.67 5.67 -32.96
C GLN A 117 -20.54 6.92 -32.81
N PRO A 118 -20.20 8.07 -33.42
CA PRO A 118 -21.04 9.27 -33.33
C PRO A 118 -22.42 8.97 -33.94
N SER A 119 -23.46 8.97 -33.11
CA SER A 119 -24.83 8.86 -33.61
C SER A 119 -25.20 10.18 -34.30
N ARG A 120 -25.86 10.08 -35.46
CA ARG A 120 -26.47 11.23 -36.15
C ARG A 120 -27.63 11.86 -35.37
N SER A 121 -28.16 11.18 -34.35
CA SER A 121 -29.23 11.71 -33.51
C SER A 121 -28.65 12.43 -32.29
N GLN A 122 -28.95 13.72 -32.19
CA GLN A 122 -28.67 14.60 -31.05
C GLN A 122 -29.40 14.18 -29.76
N LEU A 123 -29.05 13.02 -29.21
CA LEU A 123 -29.29 12.72 -27.80
C LEU A 123 -27.91 12.61 -27.18
N SER A 124 -27.47 13.77 -26.68
CA SER A 124 -26.33 13.94 -25.81
C SER A 124 -26.47 13.00 -24.61
N VAL A 125 -25.93 11.80 -24.75
CA VAL A 125 -25.47 11.07 -23.57
C VAL A 125 -23.96 11.10 -23.74
N ASP A 126 -23.31 11.95 -22.96
CA ASP A 126 -21.86 11.97 -22.70
C ASP A 126 -21.48 10.66 -22.00
N SER A 127 -21.77 9.55 -22.67
CA SER A 127 -21.84 8.24 -22.10
C SER A 127 -20.56 7.56 -22.52
N GLU A 128 -19.62 7.55 -21.60
CA GLU A 128 -18.39 6.80 -21.70
C GLU A 128 -18.65 5.35 -22.13
N ASN A 129 -17.73 4.80 -22.94
CA ASN A 129 -17.80 3.42 -23.38
C ASN A 129 -17.72 2.53 -22.12
N PRO A 130 -18.61 1.55 -21.93
CA PRO A 130 -18.61 0.70 -20.75
C PRO A 130 -17.28 -0.04 -20.54
N PHE A 131 -16.55 -0.38 -21.59
CA PHE A 131 -15.21 -0.99 -21.50
C PHE A 131 -14.15 0.01 -21.02
N ASP A 132 -14.22 1.27 -21.46
CA ASP A 132 -13.33 2.32 -20.98
C ASP A 132 -13.62 2.64 -19.51
N ALA A 133 -14.90 2.73 -19.13
CA ALA A 133 -15.32 2.95 -17.76
C ALA A 133 -14.92 1.78 -16.83
N VAL A 134 -14.99 0.53 -17.31
CA VAL A 134 -14.46 -0.64 -16.58
C VAL A 134 -12.95 -0.51 -16.40
N ARG A 135 -12.22 -0.18 -17.46
CA ARG A 135 -10.76 -0.02 -17.40
C ARG A 135 -10.36 1.07 -16.40
N GLU A 136 -11.01 2.23 -16.47
CA GLU A 136 -10.74 3.35 -15.56
C GLU A 136 -11.11 3.00 -14.12
N GLY A 137 -12.28 2.41 -13.89
CA GLY A 137 -12.70 1.98 -12.55
C GLY A 137 -11.73 0.96 -11.95
N LEU A 138 -11.26 0.00 -12.74
CA LEU A 138 -10.24 -0.96 -12.30
C LEU A 138 -8.91 -0.26 -12.00
N ASP A 139 -8.44 0.63 -12.86
CA ASP A 139 -7.19 1.36 -12.64
C ASP A 139 -7.22 2.19 -11.34
N VAL A 140 -8.34 2.88 -11.10
CA VAL A 140 -8.58 3.65 -9.88
C VAL A 140 -8.54 2.75 -8.64
N ASP A 141 -9.29 1.63 -8.64
CA ASP A 141 -9.39 0.77 -7.47
C ASP A 141 -8.10 -0.02 -7.20
N LEU A 142 -7.39 -0.45 -8.24
CA LEU A 142 -6.08 -1.08 -8.12
C LEU A 142 -5.05 -0.10 -7.58
N THR A 143 -5.01 1.12 -8.11
CA THR A 143 -4.11 2.19 -7.64
C THR A 143 -4.42 2.61 -6.20
N ALA A 144 -5.71 2.74 -5.86
CA ALA A 144 -6.15 3.05 -4.50
C ALA A 144 -5.76 1.94 -3.51
N THR A 145 -5.93 0.68 -3.90
CA THR A 145 -5.56 -0.49 -3.08
C THR A 145 -4.04 -0.55 -2.84
N ALA A 146 -3.25 -0.37 -3.89
CA ALA A 146 -1.79 -0.29 -3.81
C ALA A 146 -1.32 0.86 -2.91
N THR A 147 -1.90 2.06 -3.11
CA THR A 147 -1.56 3.23 -2.31
C THR A 147 -1.89 3.00 -0.83
N TRP A 148 -3.06 2.41 -0.56
CA TRP A 148 -3.51 2.12 0.80
C TRP A 148 -2.59 1.14 1.52
N VAL A 149 -2.16 0.05 0.86
CA VAL A 149 -1.29 -0.94 1.51
C VAL A 149 0.07 -0.33 1.84
N ALA A 150 0.65 0.45 0.92
CA ALA A 150 1.94 1.12 1.14
C ALA A 150 1.87 2.07 2.35
N HIS A 151 0.81 2.88 2.43
CA HIS A 151 0.60 3.78 3.57
C HIS A 151 0.43 3.03 4.89
N LYS A 152 -0.27 1.89 4.88
CA LYS A 152 -0.47 1.10 6.10
C LYS A 152 0.80 0.40 6.57
N VAL A 153 1.57 -0.21 5.66
CA VAL A 153 2.87 -0.79 5.99
C VAL A 153 3.81 0.29 6.55
N LYS A 154 3.89 1.46 5.90
CA LYS A 154 4.66 2.62 6.39
C LYS A 154 4.26 3.02 7.81
N SER A 155 2.96 3.18 8.04
CA SER A 155 2.41 3.59 9.34
C SER A 155 2.73 2.57 10.43
N ASP A 156 2.58 1.28 10.13
CA ASP A 156 2.83 0.21 11.10
C ASP A 156 4.32 0.13 11.44
N ILE A 157 5.22 0.16 10.44
CA ILE A 157 6.68 0.17 10.67
C ILE A 157 7.07 1.39 11.52
N LYS A 158 6.57 2.59 11.19
CA LYS A 158 6.87 3.81 11.94
C LYS A 158 6.38 3.73 13.39
N SER A 159 5.21 3.13 13.62
CA SER A 159 4.69 2.89 14.98
C SER A 159 5.61 1.93 15.75
N ILE A 160 5.98 0.81 15.12
CA ILE A 160 6.82 -0.21 15.74
C ILE A 160 8.20 0.35 16.10
N LEU A 161 8.82 1.15 15.23
CA LEU A 161 10.11 1.79 15.50
C LEU A 161 10.03 2.81 16.65
N ARG A 162 8.95 3.59 16.75
CA ARG A 162 8.73 4.51 17.89
C ARG A 162 8.53 3.76 19.21
N GLU A 163 7.79 2.66 19.16
CA GLU A 163 7.62 1.79 20.34
C GLU A 163 8.95 1.16 20.76
N MET A 164 9.81 0.82 19.79
CA MET A 164 11.16 0.34 20.03
C MET A 164 12.01 1.39 20.72
N GLU A 165 12.04 2.62 20.19
CA GLU A 165 12.71 3.76 20.82
C GLU A 165 12.24 3.96 22.28
N SER A 166 10.93 3.98 22.51
CA SER A 166 10.36 4.14 23.85
C SER A 166 10.69 2.96 24.78
N SER A 167 10.72 1.74 24.25
CA SER A 167 11.09 0.54 25.02
C SER A 167 12.57 0.54 25.37
N PHE A 168 13.44 1.05 24.49
CA PHE A 168 14.83 1.33 24.84
C PHE A 168 14.89 2.38 25.95
N ASP A 169 14.24 3.54 25.83
CA ASP A 169 14.23 4.56 26.89
C ASP A 169 13.76 4.03 28.25
N GLY A 170 12.71 3.21 28.27
CA GLY A 170 12.17 2.60 29.49
C GLY A 170 13.08 1.50 30.07
N PHE A 171 13.74 0.72 29.21
CA PHE A 171 14.76 -0.24 29.63
C PHE A 171 15.95 0.46 30.31
N LEU A 172 16.27 1.64 29.80
CA LEU A 172 17.41 2.48 30.17
C LEU A 172 17.18 3.28 31.47
N GLN A 173 15.95 3.69 31.79
CA GLN A 173 15.62 4.37 33.05
C GLN A 173 15.57 3.43 34.28
N LYS A 174 15.44 2.12 34.06
CA LYS A 174 15.29 1.13 35.14
C LYS A 174 16.60 0.53 35.66
N GLN A 175 17.74 0.86 35.05
CA GLN A 175 19.07 0.43 35.55
C GLN A 175 19.82 1.61 36.16
N ALA A 176 20.47 1.38 37.31
CA ALA A 176 21.34 2.35 37.94
C ALA A 176 22.53 2.64 37.00
N GLU A 177 22.49 3.80 36.35
CA GLU A 177 23.37 4.13 35.23
C GLU A 177 24.84 4.26 35.65
N SER A 178 25.71 3.46 35.04
CA SER A 178 27.13 3.78 34.99
C SER A 178 27.39 4.87 33.93
N HIS A 179 28.46 5.65 34.10
CA HIS A 179 28.84 6.71 33.15
C HIS A 179 29.07 6.17 31.72
N ASP A 180 29.57 4.95 31.60
CA ASP A 180 29.87 4.31 30.32
C ASP A 180 28.61 3.89 29.56
N GLU A 181 27.57 3.46 30.29
CA GLU A 181 26.27 3.13 29.73
C GLU A 181 25.57 4.35 29.11
N ARG A 182 25.74 5.54 29.71
CA ARG A 182 25.28 6.82 29.11
C ARG A 182 26.00 7.15 27.81
N ASN A 183 27.30 6.86 27.71
CA ASN A 183 28.07 7.15 26.51
C ASN A 183 27.70 6.20 25.35
N ALA A 184 27.53 4.90 25.62
CA ALA A 184 27.02 3.96 24.62
C ALA A 184 25.60 4.33 24.15
N ARG A 185 24.76 4.82 25.06
CA ARG A 185 23.41 5.33 24.75
C ARG A 185 23.44 6.55 23.82
N ARG A 186 24.36 7.49 24.05
CA ARG A 186 24.53 8.67 23.18
C ARG A 186 25.01 8.28 21.78
N ALA A 187 25.67 7.13 21.62
CA ALA A 187 26.09 6.59 20.34
C ALA A 187 24.95 5.89 19.56
N LEU A 188 23.98 5.28 20.24
CA LEU A 188 22.85 4.55 19.60
C LEU A 188 21.78 5.48 19.00
N GLY A 189 21.47 6.59 19.65
CA GLY A 189 20.42 7.52 19.22
C GLY A 189 20.59 8.03 17.78
N PRO A 190 21.79 8.53 17.38
CA PRO A 190 22.06 8.98 16.02
C PRO A 190 21.91 7.86 14.97
N PHE A 191 22.21 6.61 15.33
CA PHE A 191 22.08 5.47 14.43
C PHE A 191 20.61 5.11 14.17
N LEU A 192 19.80 5.00 15.24
CA LEU A 192 18.36 4.76 15.12
C LEU A 192 17.67 5.89 14.35
N ALA A 193 18.05 7.14 14.60
CA ALA A 193 17.58 8.29 13.82
C ALA A 193 18.03 8.22 12.35
N GLY A 194 19.23 7.70 12.06
CA GLY A 194 19.74 7.46 10.71
C GLY A 194 18.94 6.39 9.97
N ALA A 195 18.67 5.27 10.62
CA ALA A 195 17.80 4.21 10.09
C ALA A 195 16.39 4.73 9.82
N MET A 196 15.82 5.54 10.72
CA MET A 196 14.53 6.21 10.51
C MET A 196 14.55 7.17 9.31
N ARG A 197 15.62 7.95 9.14
CA ARG A 197 15.76 8.82 7.96
C ARG A 197 15.90 8.04 6.65
N GLN A 198 16.61 6.90 6.66
CA GLN A 198 16.71 6.04 5.48
C GLN A 198 15.36 5.41 5.14
N VAL A 199 14.58 5.00 6.15
CA VAL A 199 13.19 4.56 5.93
C VAL A 199 12.35 5.70 5.35
N GLU A 200 12.46 6.91 5.89
CA GLU A 200 11.73 8.07 5.38
C GLU A 200 12.16 8.46 3.95
N ALA A 201 13.44 8.35 3.62
CA ALA A 201 14.00 8.61 2.29
C ALA A 201 13.54 7.58 1.25
N ILE A 202 13.64 6.28 1.56
CA ILE A 202 13.15 5.21 0.67
C ILE A 202 11.63 5.30 0.53
N THR A 203 10.93 5.73 1.58
CA THR A 203 9.49 5.99 1.50
C THR A 203 9.17 7.17 0.60
N ALA A 204 10.01 8.22 0.59
CA ALA A 204 9.88 9.33 -0.35
C ALA A 204 10.21 8.90 -1.79
N GLU A 205 11.15 7.99 -2.00
CA GLU A 205 11.42 7.38 -3.31
C GLU A 205 10.24 6.52 -3.80
N LEU A 206 9.57 5.78 -2.92
CA LEU A 206 8.33 5.07 -3.24
C LEU A 206 7.18 6.01 -3.62
N GLU A 207 7.12 7.20 -3.04
CA GLU A 207 6.17 8.26 -3.44
C GLU A 207 6.52 8.82 -4.85
N GLN A 208 7.80 8.81 -5.24
CA GLN A 208 8.26 9.25 -6.57
C GLN A 208 8.10 8.21 -7.68
N ILE A 209 8.11 6.91 -7.36
CA ILE A 209 7.81 5.84 -8.35
C ILE A 209 6.38 6.00 -8.92
N LYS A 210 5.49 6.75 -8.25
CA LYS A 210 4.17 7.12 -8.74
C LYS A 210 4.16 8.18 -9.86
N GLY A 211 5.30 8.82 -10.16
CA GLY A 211 5.41 9.89 -11.17
C GLY A 211 6.04 9.47 -12.50
N GLY A 212 6.55 8.23 -12.62
CA GLY A 212 7.42 7.82 -13.72
C GLY A 212 6.77 7.11 -14.92
N GLU A 213 5.52 6.65 -14.82
CA GLU A 213 4.82 5.94 -15.93
C GLU A 213 3.76 6.81 -16.61
N ARG A 214 4.15 8.04 -16.98
CA ARG A 214 3.51 8.82 -18.05
C ARG A 214 4.57 9.48 -18.91
N MET A 215 5.27 8.67 -19.70
CA MET A 215 5.82 9.07 -21.00
C MET A 215 5.44 8.03 -22.02
#